data_AF-A0A2T2ZWH4-F1
#
_entry.id   AF-A0A2T2ZWH4-F1
#
_cell.length_a   1.000
_cell.length_b   1.000
_cell.length_c   1.000
_cell.angle_alpha   90.00
_cell.angle_beta   90.00
_cell.angle_gamma   90.00
#
_symmetry.space_group_name_H-M   'P 1'
#
loop_
_entity.id
_entity.type
_entity.pdbx_description
1 polymer ?
#
loop_
_entity_poly.entity_id
_entity_poly.type
_entity_poly.pdbx_seq_one_letter_code
_entity_poly.pdbx_strand_id
1 'polypeptide(L)'
;MGSEFNVEKDELVGLKDKVVVVTGGSSGIGLATTVLLLDLGASVVIGDRNPPPEDLRTQYGLSTASADTDNAPETINEGEEAKDDPKPIDTSQSAIPTDNTPAKSDALTDTEGSNTGTGTGTSTSTSTSISKQLSFIPTDVSNWASLRTLFAEAITQHGHIDHVFAGAGIGGMRARYLEEEFDAETGELLEPATTTYDINLRGCINTAYLGLYHFRQQLAKQQQQQQQPATGAHPTNEESKPEEMETPAATTDVQTETATTESAEPPVPTFSGSIVLATSATSFLPFRNIDYCTTKHGVLGFMRGLAIPLQENFQTKTSTPGGGVNIRINCIAPSWTRSGMVNEQALAACGYTDVLQDAEVVARSVAVLMTDEKRHAQVVYTRQGRFWEVNEAFARLANEMAGPLSEDVVLQSLVKFRMEMLAKEAAEKAKKEAEASQQQTETAAPATEEAQVQPQADGDGNNDIPDQPDQSTATQQEAKPILEKLRNDEPQPEQAEEKKAQNGEVEGQISNVLAQEQAKDAVAAA
;
A
#
# COMPACT_ATOMS: atom_id res chain seq x y z
N MET A 1 -12.50 -26.18 0.38
CA MET A 1 -11.11 -25.98 0.86
C MET A 1 -10.45 -24.94 -0.01
N GLY A 2 -9.46 -24.20 0.54
CA GLY A 2 -8.63 -23.32 -0.28
C GLY A 2 -7.84 -24.10 -1.35
N SER A 3 -7.50 -23.47 -2.46
CA SER A 3 -6.68 -24.10 -3.49
C SER A 3 -5.23 -24.15 -3.01
N GLU A 4 -4.68 -25.36 -2.89
CA GLU A 4 -3.26 -25.56 -2.60
C GLU A 4 -2.43 -25.26 -3.84
N PHE A 5 -1.27 -24.64 -3.64
CA PHE A 5 -0.32 -24.39 -4.72
C PHE A 5 1.13 -24.43 -4.18
N ASN A 6 2.08 -24.58 -5.09
CA ASN A 6 3.51 -24.53 -4.77
C ASN A 6 4.05 -23.14 -5.06
N VAL A 7 5.14 -22.78 -4.36
CA VAL A 7 5.87 -21.54 -4.61
C VAL A 7 7.34 -21.89 -4.69
N GLU A 8 7.82 -22.07 -5.91
CA GLU A 8 9.22 -22.36 -6.18
C GLU A 8 10.01 -21.06 -6.39
N LYS A 9 11.28 -21.03 -5.95
CA LYS A 9 12.10 -19.81 -6.05
C LYS A 9 12.27 -19.35 -7.51
N ASP A 10 12.33 -20.29 -8.45
CA ASP A 10 12.49 -20.04 -9.88
C ASP A 10 11.27 -19.35 -10.52
N GLU A 11 10.10 -19.38 -9.86
CA GLU A 11 8.88 -18.69 -10.33
C GLU A 11 8.84 -17.21 -9.90
N LEU A 12 9.80 -16.76 -9.09
CA LEU A 12 9.84 -15.41 -8.51
C LEU A 12 10.71 -14.41 -9.30
N VAL A 13 11.03 -14.73 -10.56
CA VAL A 13 11.95 -13.96 -11.43
C VAL A 13 11.52 -12.52 -11.74
N GLY A 14 10.24 -12.17 -11.54
CA GLY A 14 9.71 -10.84 -11.87
C GLY A 14 10.05 -9.72 -10.88
N LEU A 15 10.85 -10.01 -9.84
CA LEU A 15 11.24 -9.04 -8.81
C LEU A 15 12.60 -8.37 -9.03
N LYS A 16 13.34 -8.81 -10.05
CA LYS A 16 14.61 -8.19 -10.40
C LYS A 16 14.42 -6.71 -10.73
N ASP A 17 15.32 -5.87 -10.22
CA ASP A 17 15.35 -4.42 -10.40
C ASP A 17 14.13 -3.66 -9.83
N LYS A 18 13.24 -4.34 -9.09
CA LYS A 18 12.09 -3.74 -8.41
C LYS A 18 12.48 -3.03 -7.12
N VAL A 19 11.80 -1.94 -6.81
CA VAL A 19 11.98 -1.19 -5.56
C VAL A 19 10.88 -1.56 -4.58
N VAL A 20 11.26 -2.15 -3.45
CA VAL A 20 10.31 -2.67 -2.45
C VAL A 20 10.52 -1.98 -1.10
N VAL A 21 9.45 -1.40 -0.56
CA VAL A 21 9.44 -0.91 0.84
C VAL A 21 8.97 -2.05 1.75
N VAL A 22 9.74 -2.37 2.79
CA VAL A 22 9.42 -3.43 3.74
C VAL A 22 9.38 -2.87 5.16
N THR A 23 8.21 -2.85 5.80
CA THR A 23 8.14 -2.56 7.25
C THR A 23 8.34 -3.82 8.07
N GLY A 24 9.04 -3.71 9.19
CA GLY A 24 9.45 -4.88 10.00
C GLY A 24 10.57 -5.70 9.33
N GLY A 25 11.30 -5.09 8.39
CA GLY A 25 12.27 -5.77 7.53
C GLY A 25 13.56 -6.22 8.22
N SER A 26 13.75 -5.92 9.51
CA SER A 26 14.99 -6.24 10.23
C SER A 26 14.93 -7.55 11.02
N SER A 27 13.76 -8.20 11.15
CA SER A 27 13.65 -9.46 11.90
C SER A 27 12.59 -10.42 11.35
N GLY A 28 12.68 -11.70 11.73
CA GLY A 28 11.66 -12.72 11.46
C GLY A 28 11.24 -12.80 9.99
N ILE A 29 9.93 -12.75 9.73
CA ILE A 29 9.35 -12.81 8.38
C ILE A 29 9.79 -11.63 7.50
N GLY A 30 9.90 -10.42 8.07
CA GLY A 30 10.31 -9.25 7.30
C GLY A 30 11.78 -9.31 6.89
N LEU A 31 12.66 -9.82 7.76
CA LEU A 31 14.05 -10.09 7.40
C LEU A 31 14.18 -11.16 6.32
N ALA A 32 13.49 -12.29 6.49
CA ALA A 32 13.50 -13.36 5.49
C ALA A 32 12.97 -12.88 4.13
N THR A 33 11.93 -12.04 4.14
CA THR A 33 11.43 -11.35 2.94
C THR A 33 12.50 -10.43 2.34
N THR A 34 13.16 -9.62 3.15
CA THR A 34 14.21 -8.71 2.67
C THR A 34 15.36 -9.47 2.00
N VAL A 35 15.86 -10.53 2.65
CA VAL A 35 16.92 -11.39 2.08
C VAL A 35 16.46 -12.02 0.76
N LEU A 36 15.26 -12.60 0.72
CA LEU A 36 14.73 -13.20 -0.51
C LEU A 36 14.58 -12.18 -1.65
N LEU A 37 14.10 -10.97 -1.36
CA LEU A 37 13.96 -9.92 -2.37
C LEU A 37 15.31 -9.48 -2.93
N LEU A 38 16.31 -9.30 -2.06
CA LEU A 38 17.68 -8.96 -2.48
C LEU A 38 18.32 -10.08 -3.31
N ASP A 39 18.13 -11.34 -2.92
CA ASP A 39 18.55 -12.53 -3.67
C ASP A 39 17.95 -12.58 -5.09
N LEU A 40 16.72 -12.09 -5.24
CA LEU A 40 16.02 -12.00 -6.52
C LEU A 40 16.42 -10.74 -7.33
N GLY A 41 17.32 -9.91 -6.80
CA GLY A 41 17.84 -8.71 -7.46
C GLY A 41 16.96 -7.47 -7.30
N ALA A 42 16.04 -7.45 -6.34
CA ALA A 42 15.28 -6.24 -5.99
C ALA A 42 16.14 -5.27 -5.17
N SER A 43 15.78 -3.99 -5.18
CA SER A 43 16.21 -3.00 -4.19
C SER A 43 15.20 -2.93 -3.04
N VAL A 44 15.67 -2.98 -1.80
CA VAL A 44 14.83 -2.99 -0.60
C VAL A 44 15.10 -1.79 0.29
N VAL A 45 14.04 -1.09 0.68
CA VAL A 45 14.08 -0.03 1.69
C VAL A 45 13.37 -0.53 2.95
N ILE A 46 14.16 -0.81 3.99
CA ILE A 46 13.67 -1.30 5.28
C ILE A 46 13.19 -0.13 6.14
N GLY A 47 11.95 -0.24 6.62
CA GLY A 47 11.43 0.54 7.74
C GLY A 47 11.29 -0.33 8.99
N ASP A 48 12.16 -0.13 9.97
CA ASP A 48 12.10 -0.87 11.24
C ASP A 48 12.66 0.00 12.36
N ARG A 49 12.27 -0.25 13.61
CA ARG A 49 12.85 0.45 14.77
C ARG A 49 14.30 0.04 14.99
N ASN A 50 14.63 -1.20 14.66
CA ASN A 50 15.97 -1.75 14.82
C ASN A 50 16.63 -1.92 13.45
N PRO A 51 17.95 -1.68 13.33
CA PRO A 51 18.65 -1.97 12.09
C PRO A 51 18.64 -3.47 11.77
N PRO A 52 18.76 -3.86 10.49
CA PRO A 52 18.91 -5.27 10.13
C PRO A 52 20.23 -5.85 10.68
N PRO A 53 20.36 -7.19 10.72
CA PRO A 53 21.56 -7.88 11.17
C PRO A 53 22.85 -7.39 10.50
N GLU A 54 23.95 -7.42 11.25
CA GLU A 54 25.23 -6.84 10.85
C GLU A 54 25.86 -7.50 9.62
N ASP A 55 25.68 -8.80 9.46
CA ASP A 55 26.07 -9.57 8.28
C ASP A 55 25.40 -9.04 7.01
N LEU A 56 24.07 -8.83 7.07
CA LEU A 56 23.32 -8.25 5.95
C LEU A 56 23.77 -6.81 5.66
N ARG A 57 24.00 -6.00 6.71
CA ARG A 57 24.49 -4.63 6.54
C ARG A 57 25.86 -4.59 5.89
N THR A 58 26.76 -5.46 6.31
CA THR A 58 28.12 -5.58 5.77
C THR A 58 28.08 -6.03 4.31
N GLN A 59 27.27 -7.04 3.99
CA GLN A 59 27.13 -7.58 2.64
C GLN A 59 26.71 -6.50 1.62
N TYR A 60 25.80 -5.59 2.01
CA TYR A 60 25.27 -4.55 1.13
C TYR A 60 25.86 -3.15 1.36
N GLY A 61 26.92 -3.03 2.16
CA GLY A 61 27.59 -1.75 2.41
C GLY A 61 26.73 -0.71 3.12
N LEU A 62 25.76 -1.14 3.93
CA LEU A 62 24.98 -0.26 4.80
C LEU A 62 25.88 0.26 5.92
N SER A 63 26.27 1.53 5.84
CA SER A 63 27.05 2.21 6.87
C SER A 63 26.40 2.01 8.25
N THR A 64 27.19 1.55 9.21
CA THR A 64 26.90 1.68 10.64
C THR A 64 26.89 3.18 10.96
N ALA A 65 25.77 3.87 10.76
CA ALA A 65 25.58 5.10 11.52
C ALA A 65 25.60 4.64 12.98
N SER A 66 26.62 5.07 13.72
CA SER A 66 26.61 5.01 15.18
C SER A 66 25.25 5.51 15.63
N ALA A 67 24.65 4.83 16.61
CA ALA A 67 23.65 5.48 17.41
C ALA A 67 24.30 6.74 17.99
N ASP A 68 24.04 7.90 17.38
CA ASP A 68 24.28 9.18 18.03
C ASP A 68 23.33 9.20 19.22
N THR A 69 23.88 8.87 20.37
CA THR A 69 23.22 8.87 21.68
C THR A 69 22.88 10.28 22.19
N ASP A 70 22.89 11.30 21.33
CA ASP A 70 22.73 12.70 21.74
C ASP A 70 21.30 13.23 21.53
N ASN A 71 20.32 12.34 21.40
CA ASN A 71 18.91 12.69 21.60
C ASN A 71 18.14 11.51 22.22
N ALA A 72 18.64 11.03 23.36
CA ALA A 72 17.78 10.34 24.31
C ALA A 72 16.82 11.39 24.93
N PRO A 73 15.50 11.20 24.95
CA PRO A 73 14.66 11.98 25.85
C PRO A 73 15.16 11.73 27.27
N GLU A 74 15.31 12.80 28.05
CA GLU A 74 15.76 12.74 29.44
C GLU A 74 15.04 11.61 30.19
N THR A 75 15.81 10.62 30.63
CA THR A 75 15.37 9.67 31.63
C THR A 75 15.08 10.44 32.90
N ILE A 76 13.80 10.62 33.19
CA ILE A 76 13.32 10.91 34.54
C ILE A 76 13.81 9.79 35.45
N ASN A 77 14.69 10.16 36.38
CA ASN A 77 15.08 9.36 37.53
C ASN A 77 13.84 9.14 38.40
N GLU A 78 13.32 7.92 38.43
CA GLU A 78 12.56 7.44 39.58
C GLU A 78 13.50 6.64 40.47
N GLY A 79 13.46 6.99 41.75
CA GLY A 79 14.47 6.67 42.74
C GLY A 79 14.55 5.20 43.12
N GLU A 80 15.70 4.88 43.71
CA GLU A 80 15.97 3.67 44.47
C GLU A 80 14.85 3.34 45.46
N GLU A 81 14.22 2.17 45.34
CA GLU A 81 13.68 1.46 46.50
C GLU A 81 13.92 -0.06 46.43
N ALA A 82 14.66 -0.50 47.46
CA ALA A 82 14.60 -1.77 48.18
C ALA A 82 14.53 -3.10 47.40
N LYS A 83 15.67 -3.82 47.49
CA LYS A 83 15.73 -5.28 47.52
C LYS A 83 14.78 -5.83 48.60
N ASP A 84 13.80 -6.63 48.21
CA ASP A 84 13.29 -7.72 49.06
C ASP A 84 12.61 -8.79 48.19
N ASP A 85 13.31 -9.91 47.98
CA ASP A 85 12.78 -11.13 47.38
C ASP A 85 11.77 -11.78 48.34
N PRO A 86 10.54 -12.14 47.92
CA PRO A 86 9.73 -13.04 48.72
C PRO A 86 10.26 -14.47 48.57
N LYS A 87 10.82 -15.01 49.67
CA LYS A 87 11.17 -16.43 49.84
C LYS A 87 10.01 -17.35 49.40
N PRO A 88 10.30 -18.48 48.71
CA PRO A 88 9.31 -19.53 48.51
C PRO A 88 9.02 -20.24 49.84
N ILE A 89 7.74 -20.47 50.09
CA ILE A 89 7.21 -21.25 51.21
C ILE A 89 7.61 -22.73 51.03
N ASP A 90 8.19 -23.29 52.08
CA ASP A 90 8.55 -24.68 52.29
C ASP A 90 7.31 -25.57 52.39
N THR A 91 7.19 -26.56 51.50
CA THR A 91 6.45 -27.80 51.76
C THR A 91 7.31 -29.00 51.43
N SER A 92 8.20 -29.35 52.36
CA SER A 92 8.82 -30.66 52.45
C SER A 92 7.78 -31.79 52.42
N GLN A 93 7.99 -32.78 51.54
CA GLN A 93 8.19 -34.20 51.90
C GLN A 93 8.29 -35.08 50.65
N SER A 94 9.49 -35.61 50.41
CA SER A 94 9.80 -37.05 50.25
C SER A 94 11.05 -37.21 49.39
N ALA A 95 12.17 -37.44 50.07
CA ALA A 95 13.44 -37.85 49.48
C ALA A 95 13.51 -39.38 49.50
N ILE A 96 14.10 -40.01 48.46
CA ILE A 96 15.19 -41.01 48.57
C ILE A 96 16.09 -40.92 47.30
N PRO A 97 17.43 -41.02 47.40
CA PRO A 97 18.41 -40.61 46.39
C PRO A 97 19.20 -41.78 45.73
N THR A 98 20.06 -41.47 44.76
CA THR A 98 21.45 -41.98 44.54
C THR A 98 21.96 -41.43 43.19
N ASP A 99 22.90 -40.48 43.16
CA ASP A 99 24.36 -40.61 43.29
C ASP A 99 25.03 -41.32 42.11
N ASN A 100 25.78 -40.56 41.29
CA ASN A 100 27.13 -40.90 40.82
C ASN A 100 27.69 -39.91 39.78
N THR A 101 28.82 -39.31 40.11
CA THR A 101 29.92 -38.84 39.23
C THR A 101 31.18 -39.09 40.09
N PRO A 102 32.41 -39.43 39.60
CA PRO A 102 33.05 -38.84 38.42
C PRO A 102 34.16 -39.66 37.68
N ALA A 103 34.64 -39.15 36.54
CA ALA A 103 36.04 -39.22 36.02
C ALA A 103 36.11 -38.52 34.64
N LYS A 104 36.89 -37.45 34.40
CA LYS A 104 38.36 -37.31 34.18
C LYS A 104 38.98 -38.19 33.08
N SER A 105 39.44 -37.54 31.99
CA SER A 105 40.71 -37.76 31.25
C SER A 105 40.78 -36.65 30.17
N ASP A 106 41.73 -35.72 30.23
CA ASP A 106 43.15 -35.75 29.83
C ASP A 106 43.40 -35.27 28.39
N ALA A 107 44.42 -34.41 28.28
CA ALA A 107 44.85 -33.60 27.16
C ALA A 107 45.79 -34.34 26.20
N LEU A 108 45.98 -33.78 24.98
CA LEU A 108 47.17 -33.84 24.08
C LEU A 108 46.82 -32.99 22.83
N THR A 109 47.30 -31.75 22.66
CA THR A 109 48.55 -31.30 21.98
C THR A 109 48.93 -32.09 20.73
N ASP A 110 48.96 -31.42 19.56
CA ASP A 110 50.21 -31.17 18.81
C ASP A 110 50.02 -30.18 17.62
N THR A 111 50.94 -29.22 17.59
CA THR A 111 51.46 -28.37 16.50
C THR A 111 51.93 -29.22 15.30
N GLU A 112 52.01 -28.79 14.03
CA GLU A 112 52.73 -27.66 13.42
C GLU A 112 52.53 -27.71 11.88
N GLY A 113 52.70 -26.61 11.13
CA GLY A 113 52.79 -26.70 9.66
C GLY A 113 52.51 -25.44 8.84
N SER A 114 53.45 -24.48 8.87
CA SER A 114 53.55 -23.34 7.96
C SER A 114 53.71 -23.75 6.48
N ASN A 115 53.05 -23.03 5.55
CA ASN A 115 53.73 -22.66 4.31
C ASN A 115 53.18 -21.37 3.67
N THR A 116 54.11 -20.48 3.35
CA THR A 116 53.97 -19.19 2.68
C THR A 116 53.91 -19.34 1.16
N GLY A 117 53.04 -18.59 0.50
CA GLY A 117 53.00 -18.50 -0.96
C GLY A 117 52.40 -17.18 -1.44
N THR A 118 53.27 -16.20 -1.69
CA THR A 118 52.97 -14.92 -2.33
C THR A 118 52.56 -15.11 -3.79
N GLY A 119 51.37 -14.61 -4.16
CA GLY A 119 50.91 -14.54 -5.54
C GLY A 119 50.19 -13.21 -5.78
N THR A 120 50.92 -12.24 -6.32
CA THR A 120 50.39 -10.96 -6.81
C THR A 120 49.55 -11.21 -8.07
N GLY A 121 48.23 -11.24 -7.90
CA GLY A 121 47.25 -11.23 -8.99
C GLY A 121 46.48 -9.92 -8.95
N THR A 122 46.83 -9.00 -9.85
CA THR A 122 46.11 -7.75 -10.09
C THR A 122 44.73 -8.08 -10.63
N SER A 123 43.73 -8.17 -9.76
CA SER A 123 42.34 -8.27 -10.17
C SER A 123 41.78 -6.87 -10.29
N THR A 124 41.64 -6.42 -11.53
CA THR A 124 40.99 -5.18 -11.93
C THR A 124 39.54 -5.20 -11.41
N SER A 125 39.28 -4.55 -10.27
CA SER A 125 37.92 -4.33 -9.81
C SER A 125 37.27 -3.30 -10.72
N THR A 126 36.52 -3.76 -11.71
CA THR A 126 35.48 -2.95 -12.34
C THR A 126 34.52 -2.53 -11.24
N SER A 127 34.68 -1.28 -10.78
CA SER A 127 33.72 -0.57 -9.93
C SER A 127 32.43 -0.37 -10.71
N THR A 128 31.66 -1.44 -10.88
CA THR A 128 30.24 -1.36 -11.18
C THR A 128 29.63 -0.68 -9.97
N SER A 129 29.13 0.54 -10.16
CA SER A 129 28.40 1.28 -9.13
C SER A 129 27.34 0.34 -8.54
N ILE A 130 27.55 -0.17 -7.32
CA ILE A 130 26.53 -0.94 -6.62
C ILE A 130 25.42 0.09 -6.38
N SER A 131 24.38 0.06 -7.22
CA SER A 131 23.14 0.77 -6.92
C SER A 131 22.77 0.40 -5.49
N LYS A 132 22.29 1.36 -4.72
CA LYS A 132 22.01 1.19 -3.28
C LYS A 132 20.86 0.19 -3.08
N GLN A 133 21.14 -1.11 -3.24
CA GLN A 133 20.16 -2.20 -3.25
C GLN A 133 19.51 -2.39 -1.89
N LEU A 134 20.16 -1.95 -0.81
CA LEU A 134 19.61 -2.02 0.53
C LEU A 134 19.76 -0.69 1.25
N SER A 135 18.65 -0.19 1.78
CA SER A 135 18.58 1.00 2.62
C SER A 135 17.80 0.72 3.90
N PHE A 136 18.18 1.37 4.99
CA PHE A 136 17.50 1.28 6.28
C PHE A 136 17.12 2.68 6.77
N ILE A 137 15.84 2.87 7.08
CA ILE A 137 15.29 4.10 7.66
C ILE A 137 14.65 3.73 9.00
N PRO A 138 15.16 4.21 10.15
CA PRO A 138 14.54 4.00 11.45
C PRO A 138 13.06 4.40 11.42
N THR A 139 12.16 3.42 11.58
CA THR A 139 10.73 3.63 11.38
C THR A 139 9.91 3.02 12.50
N ASP A 140 9.10 3.87 13.15
CA ASP A 140 7.98 3.44 13.99
C ASP A 140 6.68 3.56 13.18
N VAL A 141 6.08 2.41 12.84
CA VAL A 141 4.86 2.37 12.03
C VAL A 141 3.63 2.96 12.73
N SER A 142 3.65 3.11 14.05
CA SER A 142 2.59 3.82 14.79
C SER A 142 2.72 5.35 14.63
N ASN A 143 3.87 5.85 14.19
CA ASN A 143 4.14 7.27 13.99
C ASN A 143 4.00 7.67 12.51
N TRP A 144 3.04 8.55 12.21
CA TRP A 144 2.77 9.00 10.85
C TRP A 144 3.93 9.76 10.21
N ALA A 145 4.64 10.61 10.96
CA ALA A 145 5.79 11.34 10.44
C ALA A 145 6.96 10.41 10.11
N SER A 146 7.17 9.40 10.95
CA SER A 146 8.17 8.35 10.72
C SER A 146 7.87 7.57 9.43
N LEU A 147 6.62 7.12 9.24
CA LEU A 147 6.19 6.49 7.99
C LEU A 147 6.35 7.39 6.77
N ARG A 148 5.96 8.68 6.84
CA ARG A 148 6.19 9.60 5.72
C ARG A 148 7.66 9.74 5.37
N THR A 149 8.54 9.75 6.37
CA THR A 149 9.99 9.83 6.17
C THR A 149 10.51 8.61 5.43
N LEU A 150 10.10 7.40 5.83
CA LEU A 150 10.46 6.15 5.14
C LEU A 150 10.14 6.21 3.64
N PHE A 151 8.90 6.58 3.29
CA PHE A 151 8.47 6.62 1.89
C PHE A 151 9.11 7.78 1.11
N ALA A 152 9.29 8.95 1.74
CA ALA A 152 9.99 10.07 1.11
C ALA A 152 11.46 9.73 0.79
N GLU A 153 12.15 9.03 1.70
CA GLU A 153 13.51 8.55 1.49
C GLU A 153 13.58 7.49 0.41
N ALA A 154 12.64 6.54 0.37
CA ALA A 154 12.56 5.55 -0.70
C ALA A 154 12.43 6.22 -2.09
N ILE A 155 11.54 7.20 -2.22
CA ILE A 155 11.38 7.98 -3.46
C ILE A 155 12.61 8.83 -3.77
N THR A 156 13.24 9.43 -2.77
CA THR A 156 14.45 10.24 -2.98
C THR A 156 15.60 9.38 -3.52
N GLN A 157 15.73 8.15 -3.02
CA GLN A 157 16.84 7.26 -3.36
C GLN A 157 16.62 6.51 -4.67
N HIS A 158 15.38 6.14 -5.00
CA HIS A 158 15.07 5.27 -6.15
C HIS A 158 14.15 5.92 -7.20
N GLY A 159 13.57 7.08 -6.91
CA GLY A 159 12.63 7.79 -7.80
C GLY A 159 11.22 7.19 -7.88
N HIS A 160 11.03 5.94 -7.48
CA HIS A 160 9.78 5.20 -7.53
C HIS A 160 9.74 4.06 -6.50
N ILE A 161 8.55 3.49 -6.29
CA ILE A 161 8.29 2.28 -5.51
C ILE A 161 7.41 1.37 -6.38
N ASP A 162 7.77 0.09 -6.51
CA ASP A 162 6.97 -0.92 -7.20
C ASP A 162 6.08 -1.69 -6.22
N HIS A 163 6.63 -2.09 -5.08
CA HIS A 163 5.93 -2.95 -4.14
C HIS A 163 6.09 -2.49 -2.68
N VAL A 164 5.11 -2.85 -1.85
CA VAL A 164 5.13 -2.57 -0.41
C VAL A 164 4.78 -3.84 0.34
N PHE A 165 5.58 -4.22 1.32
CA PHE A 165 5.22 -5.21 2.33
C PHE A 165 5.02 -4.54 3.69
N ALA A 166 3.77 -4.52 4.16
CA ALA A 166 3.43 -4.08 5.51
C ALA A 166 3.59 -5.25 6.49
N GLY A 167 4.85 -5.52 6.87
CA GLY A 167 5.25 -6.70 7.65
C GLY A 167 5.42 -6.47 9.15
N ALA A 168 5.50 -5.21 9.60
CA ALA A 168 5.70 -4.88 11.01
C ALA A 168 4.55 -5.38 11.90
N GLY A 169 4.89 -5.94 13.07
CA GLY A 169 3.89 -6.35 14.04
C GLY A 169 4.49 -6.90 15.34
N ILE A 170 3.66 -6.92 16.37
CA ILE A 170 3.97 -7.43 17.71
C ILE A 170 2.90 -8.43 18.17
N GLY A 171 3.28 -9.34 19.08
CA GLY A 171 2.36 -10.35 19.64
C GLY A 171 2.36 -10.47 21.17
N GLY A 172 3.31 -9.83 21.87
CA GLY A 172 3.51 -10.04 23.32
C GLY A 172 2.78 -9.06 24.23
N MET A 173 2.37 -7.89 23.72
CA MET A 173 1.68 -6.87 24.52
C MET A 173 0.17 -7.06 24.35
N ARG A 174 -0.53 -7.33 25.45
CA ARG A 174 -1.98 -7.54 25.45
C ARG A 174 -2.62 -6.86 26.63
N ALA A 175 -3.79 -6.26 26.43
CA ALA A 175 -4.64 -5.88 27.54
C ALA A 175 -5.15 -7.14 28.27
N ARG A 176 -5.26 -7.05 29.60
CA ARG A 176 -5.87 -8.11 30.42
C ARG A 176 -7.37 -7.88 30.55
N TYR A 177 -8.13 -8.15 29.50
CA TYR A 177 -9.59 -7.88 29.45
C TYR A 177 -10.46 -8.49 30.56
N LEU A 178 -9.91 -9.43 31.34
CA LEU A 178 -10.62 -10.08 32.45
C LEU A 178 -10.13 -9.62 33.82
N GLU A 179 -9.22 -8.64 33.86
CA GLU A 179 -8.56 -8.15 35.06
C GLU A 179 -8.58 -6.61 35.02
N GLU A 180 -8.94 -5.97 36.12
CA GLU A 180 -8.86 -4.51 36.21
C GLU A 180 -7.40 -4.07 36.41
N GLU A 181 -7.02 -2.99 35.74
CA GLU A 181 -5.76 -2.28 35.96
C GLU A 181 -6.09 -0.88 36.43
N PHE A 182 -5.41 -0.39 37.46
CA PHE A 182 -5.67 0.92 38.04
C PHE A 182 -4.41 1.77 38.01
N ASP A 183 -4.59 3.07 37.81
CA ASP A 183 -3.52 4.05 37.90
C ASP A 183 -2.99 4.08 39.34
N ALA A 184 -1.67 4.02 39.49
CA ALA A 184 -1.04 3.93 40.81
C ALA A 184 -1.18 5.21 41.64
N GLU A 185 -1.34 6.37 41.00
CA GLU A 185 -1.43 7.67 41.65
C GLU A 185 -2.88 8.09 41.90
N THR A 186 -3.75 7.95 40.90
CA THR A 186 -5.14 8.40 40.98
C THR A 186 -6.09 7.33 41.51
N GLY A 187 -5.72 6.04 41.39
CA GLY A 187 -6.59 4.91 41.71
C GLY A 187 -7.74 4.71 40.72
N GLU A 188 -7.73 5.42 39.59
CA GLU A 188 -8.75 5.28 38.55
C GLU A 188 -8.49 4.07 37.67
N LEU A 189 -9.56 3.47 37.13
CA LEU A 189 -9.46 2.35 36.20
C LEU A 189 -8.73 2.80 34.92
N LEU A 190 -7.67 2.09 34.54
CA LEU A 190 -6.91 2.34 33.33
C LEU A 190 -7.66 1.87 32.09
N GLU A 191 -7.50 2.63 31.01
CA GLU A 191 -7.90 2.20 29.68
C GLU A 191 -7.06 0.98 29.25
N PRO A 192 -7.66 -0.03 28.58
CA PRO A 192 -6.92 -1.14 27.99
C PRO A 192 -5.81 -0.67 27.04
N ALA A 193 -4.62 -1.26 27.15
CA ALA A 193 -3.48 -0.92 26.30
C ALA A 193 -3.79 -1.07 24.79
N THR A 194 -3.50 -0.02 24.01
CA THR A 194 -3.81 0.04 22.56
C THR A 194 -2.62 -0.28 21.66
N THR A 195 -1.42 -0.48 22.21
CA THR A 195 -0.17 -0.59 21.44
C THR A 195 -0.23 -1.61 20.30
N THR A 196 -0.86 -2.76 20.54
CA THR A 196 -1.03 -3.80 19.50
C THR A 196 -1.93 -3.32 18.36
N TYR A 197 -2.98 -2.53 18.64
CA TYR A 197 -3.83 -1.91 17.63
C TYR A 197 -3.07 -0.84 16.83
N ASP A 198 -2.32 0.01 17.52
CA ASP A 198 -1.57 1.09 16.89
C ASP A 198 -0.52 0.57 15.91
N ILE A 199 0.16 -0.52 16.26
CA ILE A 199 1.20 -1.13 15.43
C ILE A 199 0.60 -2.07 14.38
N ASN A 200 -0.15 -3.10 14.81
CA ASN A 200 -0.55 -4.18 13.91
C ASN A 200 -1.69 -3.81 12.96
N LEU A 201 -2.54 -2.86 13.34
CA LEU A 201 -3.69 -2.44 12.54
C LEU A 201 -3.46 -1.07 11.92
N ARG A 202 -3.38 -0.02 12.74
CA ARG A 202 -3.24 1.37 12.25
C ARG A 202 -1.93 1.54 11.48
N GLY A 203 -0.81 1.05 11.99
CA GLY A 203 0.49 1.10 11.31
C GLY A 203 0.49 0.34 9.97
N CYS A 204 -0.15 -0.83 9.93
CA CYS A 204 -0.33 -1.60 8.69
C CYS A 204 -1.16 -0.83 7.65
N ILE A 205 -2.30 -0.26 8.05
CA ILE A 205 -3.17 0.54 7.19
C ILE A 205 -2.44 1.77 6.66
N ASN A 206 -1.75 2.51 7.54
CA ASN A 206 -1.01 3.71 7.17
C ASN A 206 0.14 3.41 6.19
N THR A 207 0.82 2.28 6.37
CA THR A 207 1.85 1.80 5.44
C THR A 207 1.26 1.53 4.06
N ALA A 208 0.13 0.81 3.99
CA ALA A 208 -0.56 0.54 2.73
C ALA A 208 -1.05 1.83 2.05
N TYR A 209 -1.61 2.75 2.84
CA TYR A 209 -2.09 4.04 2.34
C TYR A 209 -0.98 4.89 1.72
N LEU A 210 0.21 4.94 2.33
CA LEU A 210 1.36 5.63 1.75
C LEU A 210 1.85 4.94 0.46
N GLY A 211 1.85 3.61 0.42
CA GLY A 211 2.09 2.86 -0.81
C GLY A 211 1.17 3.29 -1.95
N LEU A 212 -0.15 3.30 -1.71
CA LEU A 212 -1.14 3.74 -2.68
C LEU A 212 -0.99 5.21 -3.07
N TYR A 213 -0.64 6.09 -2.12
CA TYR A 213 -0.35 7.48 -2.42
C TYR A 213 0.79 7.59 -3.44
N HIS A 214 1.93 6.93 -3.20
CA HIS A 214 3.08 7.01 -4.11
C HIS A 214 2.83 6.34 -5.46
N PHE A 215 2.08 5.24 -5.51
CA PHE A 215 1.66 4.62 -6.77
C PHE A 215 0.84 5.60 -7.63
N ARG A 216 -0.13 6.32 -7.03
CA ARG A 216 -0.91 7.34 -7.74
C ARG A 216 -0.07 8.52 -8.22
N GLN A 217 0.87 8.98 -7.40
CA GLN A 217 1.78 10.06 -7.81
C GLN A 217 2.68 9.63 -8.99
N GLN A 218 3.15 8.39 -9.00
CA GLN A 218 3.94 7.82 -10.09
C GLN A 218 3.12 7.74 -11.37
N LEU A 219 1.89 7.23 -11.30
CA LEU A 219 0.95 7.19 -12.42
C LEU A 219 0.69 8.57 -13.03
N ALA A 220 0.39 9.57 -12.19
CA ALA A 220 0.15 10.93 -12.64
C ALA A 220 1.38 11.53 -13.35
N LYS A 221 2.59 11.28 -12.85
CA LYS A 221 3.84 11.72 -13.50
C LYS A 221 4.04 11.05 -14.86
N GLN A 222 3.77 9.75 -14.98
CA GLN A 222 3.87 9.03 -16.25
C GLN A 222 2.89 9.58 -17.29
N GLN A 223 1.64 9.82 -16.89
CA GLN A 223 0.61 10.42 -17.77
C GLN A 223 1.01 11.82 -18.26
N GLN A 224 1.59 12.65 -17.38
CA GLN A 224 2.04 14.00 -17.76
C GLN A 224 3.23 13.97 -18.75
N GLN A 225 4.17 13.03 -18.58
CA GLN A 225 5.33 12.89 -19.47
C GLN A 225 4.92 12.42 -20.88
N GLN A 226 3.90 11.57 -20.98
CA GLN A 226 3.37 11.10 -22.27
C GLN A 226 2.56 12.16 -23.04
N GLN A 227 2.09 13.22 -22.36
CA GLN A 227 1.30 14.30 -22.96
C GLN A 227 2.14 15.51 -23.42
N GLN A 228 3.46 15.52 -23.23
CA GLN A 228 4.33 16.60 -23.73
C GLN A 228 4.69 16.37 -25.22
N PRO A 229 4.46 17.35 -26.12
CA PRO A 229 4.80 17.21 -27.53
C PRO A 229 6.32 17.10 -27.72
N ALA A 230 6.77 16.20 -28.60
CA ALA A 230 8.16 16.04 -28.98
C ALA A 230 8.70 17.32 -29.67
N THR A 231 9.14 18.30 -28.90
CA THR A 231 9.81 19.50 -29.41
C THR A 231 11.29 19.20 -29.61
N GLY A 232 11.60 18.55 -30.73
CA GLY A 232 12.97 18.14 -31.02
C GLY A 232 13.23 17.61 -32.42
N ALA A 233 12.76 18.30 -33.45
CA ALA A 233 13.30 18.14 -34.81
C ALA A 233 13.73 19.51 -35.35
N HIS A 234 15.04 19.71 -35.39
CA HIS A 234 15.71 20.84 -36.03
C HIS A 234 15.35 20.89 -37.54
N PRO A 235 15.04 22.06 -38.12
CA PRO A 235 14.98 22.20 -39.57
C PRO A 235 16.41 22.37 -40.10
N THR A 236 16.97 21.33 -40.73
CA THR A 236 18.14 21.50 -41.59
C THR A 236 17.68 21.90 -42.98
N ASN A 237 17.88 23.18 -43.30
CA ASN A 237 18.03 23.65 -44.67
C ASN A 237 19.21 22.92 -45.32
N GLU A 238 19.03 22.35 -46.50
CA GLU A 238 20.04 22.43 -47.55
C GLU A 238 19.41 22.28 -48.94
N GLU A 239 19.80 23.22 -49.79
CA GLU A 239 19.35 23.49 -51.13
C GLU A 239 20.51 23.14 -52.07
N SER A 240 20.35 22.20 -53.02
CA SER A 240 21.19 22.16 -54.23
C SER A 240 20.62 21.26 -55.36
N LYS A 241 20.25 21.97 -56.43
CA LYS A 241 20.14 21.71 -57.88
C LYS A 241 20.11 20.29 -58.54
N PRO A 242 19.53 20.19 -59.76
CA PRO A 242 19.28 18.94 -60.50
C PRO A 242 20.28 18.69 -61.66
N GLU A 243 20.56 17.41 -61.98
CA GLU A 243 21.16 17.00 -63.26
C GLU A 243 20.62 15.65 -63.79
N GLU A 244 20.17 15.73 -65.06
CA GLU A 244 20.13 14.79 -66.20
C GLU A 244 19.55 13.36 -66.13
N MET A 245 18.37 13.27 -66.76
CA MET A 245 17.92 12.38 -67.86
C MET A 245 18.81 11.18 -68.30
N GLU A 246 18.28 9.96 -68.14
CA GLU A 246 18.26 8.91 -69.18
C GLU A 246 17.15 7.85 -68.88
N THR A 247 16.48 7.36 -69.92
CA THR A 247 15.49 6.26 -69.95
C THR A 247 15.77 5.40 -71.20
N PRO A 248 15.10 4.24 -71.46
CA PRO A 248 14.16 3.44 -70.66
C PRO A 248 14.45 1.92 -70.67
N ALA A 249 13.85 1.14 -69.75
CA ALA A 249 13.23 -0.16 -70.08
C ALA A 249 12.44 -0.79 -68.92
N ALA A 250 11.13 -0.95 -69.18
CA ALA A 250 10.27 -2.11 -68.91
C ALA A 250 9.79 -2.49 -67.48
N THR A 251 8.46 -2.61 -67.44
CA THR A 251 7.59 -3.62 -66.75
C THR A 251 7.16 -3.43 -65.29
N THR A 252 5.82 -3.25 -65.12
CA THR A 252 4.89 -3.83 -64.10
C THR A 252 5.24 -3.66 -62.61
N ASP A 253 4.40 -3.21 -61.68
CA ASP A 253 2.94 -3.22 -61.52
C ASP A 253 2.50 -2.04 -60.63
N VAL A 254 1.27 -1.57 -60.85
CA VAL A 254 0.60 -0.58 -59.99
C VAL A 254 -0.06 -1.33 -58.83
N GLN A 255 0.48 -1.18 -57.61
CA GLN A 255 -0.30 -1.37 -56.38
C GLN A 255 -0.47 -0.01 -55.71
N THR A 256 -1.71 0.46 -55.70
CA THR A 256 -2.18 1.58 -54.88
C THR A 256 -2.26 1.12 -53.43
N GLU A 257 -1.22 1.37 -52.63
CA GLU A 257 -1.31 1.37 -51.18
C GLU A 257 -1.82 2.74 -50.71
N THR A 258 -3.10 2.80 -50.38
CA THR A 258 -3.65 3.87 -49.56
C THR A 258 -3.07 3.73 -48.16
N ALA A 259 -2.02 4.49 -47.86
CA ALA A 259 -1.53 4.68 -46.50
C ALA A 259 -2.60 5.44 -45.69
N THR A 260 -3.47 4.69 -45.02
CA THR A 260 -4.24 5.20 -43.90
C THR A 260 -3.25 5.50 -42.77
N THR A 261 -2.98 6.78 -42.55
CA THR A 261 -2.36 7.25 -41.31
C THR A 261 -3.34 6.95 -40.17
N GLU A 262 -3.19 5.76 -39.58
CA GLU A 262 -3.82 5.39 -38.34
C GLU A 262 -3.25 6.34 -37.28
N SER A 263 -4.11 7.21 -36.76
CA SER A 263 -3.83 8.06 -35.61
C SER A 263 -3.54 7.14 -34.43
N ALA A 264 -2.27 6.78 -34.23
CA ALA A 264 -1.84 5.99 -33.10
C ALA A 264 -2.23 6.72 -31.81
N GLU A 265 -3.23 6.18 -31.10
CA GLU A 265 -3.59 6.64 -29.77
C GLU A 265 -2.32 6.63 -28.89
N PRO A 266 -2.14 7.63 -28.01
CA PRO A 266 -0.96 7.68 -27.15
C PRO A 266 -0.88 6.38 -26.31
N PRO A 267 0.30 5.77 -26.18
CA PRO A 267 0.46 4.51 -25.47
C PRO A 267 -0.01 4.65 -24.03
N VAL A 268 -0.98 3.82 -23.63
CA VAL A 268 -1.55 3.80 -22.27
C VAL A 268 -0.43 3.53 -21.25
N PRO A 269 -0.32 4.28 -20.13
CA PRO A 269 0.69 4.05 -19.12
C PRO A 269 0.65 2.61 -18.60
N THR A 270 1.81 1.94 -18.59
CA THR A 270 2.00 0.64 -17.93
C THR A 270 2.53 0.86 -16.52
N PHE A 271 1.71 0.54 -15.52
CA PHE A 271 2.15 0.57 -14.12
C PHE A 271 1.56 -0.59 -13.37
N SER A 272 2.41 -1.37 -12.72
CA SER A 272 2.02 -2.51 -11.89
C SER A 272 2.58 -2.29 -10.48
N GLY A 273 1.71 -2.29 -9.48
CA GLY A 273 2.07 -2.10 -8.08
C GLY A 273 1.40 -3.14 -7.19
N SER A 274 2.09 -3.60 -6.14
CA SER A 274 1.55 -4.62 -5.22
C SER A 274 1.78 -4.24 -3.78
N ILE A 275 0.72 -4.35 -2.98
CA ILE A 275 0.77 -4.21 -1.52
C ILE A 275 0.48 -5.57 -0.90
N VAL A 276 1.41 -6.07 -0.10
CA VAL A 276 1.22 -7.30 0.68
C VAL A 276 1.10 -6.92 2.15
N LEU A 277 0.05 -7.41 2.81
CA LEU A 277 -0.21 -7.18 4.23
C LEU A 277 0.07 -8.43 5.05
N ALA A 278 0.71 -8.26 6.21
CA ALA A 278 0.92 -9.36 7.15
C ALA A 278 -0.30 -9.58 8.06
N THR A 279 -1.16 -10.54 7.68
CA THR A 279 -2.21 -11.06 8.57
C THR A 279 -1.68 -12.26 9.38
N SER A 280 -2.51 -13.27 9.63
CA SER A 280 -2.19 -14.45 10.42
C SER A 280 -3.25 -15.53 10.17
N ALA A 281 -2.92 -16.80 10.41
CA ALA A 281 -3.93 -17.85 10.49
C ALA A 281 -5.05 -17.50 11.49
N THR A 282 -4.71 -16.73 12.52
CA THR A 282 -5.64 -16.23 13.54
C THR A 282 -6.66 -15.24 12.99
N SER A 283 -6.56 -14.78 11.74
CA SER A 283 -7.57 -13.94 11.08
C SER A 283 -8.84 -14.72 10.67
N PHE A 284 -8.82 -16.04 10.80
CA PHE A 284 -9.98 -16.90 10.51
C PHE A 284 -10.03 -18.14 11.42
N LEU A 285 -9.10 -18.26 12.37
CA LEU A 285 -9.09 -19.30 13.40
C LEU A 285 -9.22 -18.65 14.78
N PRO A 286 -10.03 -19.22 15.69
CA PRO A 286 -10.08 -18.78 17.08
C PRO A 286 -8.70 -18.79 17.73
N PHE A 287 -8.34 -17.69 18.41
CA PHE A 287 -7.05 -17.53 19.07
C PHE A 287 -7.16 -16.71 20.35
N ARG A 288 -6.47 -17.12 21.42
CA ARG A 288 -6.63 -16.54 22.77
C ARG A 288 -5.88 -15.22 22.99
N ASN A 289 -5.00 -14.83 22.08
CA ASN A 289 -4.38 -13.52 22.12
C ASN A 289 -5.34 -12.51 21.47
N ILE A 290 -6.18 -11.88 22.29
CA ILE A 290 -7.36 -11.12 21.86
C ILE A 290 -6.98 -9.96 20.95
N ASP A 291 -6.01 -9.12 21.35
CA ASP A 291 -5.58 -7.95 20.57
C ASP A 291 -4.94 -8.35 19.26
N TYR A 292 -4.06 -9.35 19.31
CA TYR A 292 -3.44 -9.89 18.12
C TYR A 292 -4.49 -10.46 17.16
N CYS A 293 -5.41 -11.27 17.66
CA CYS A 293 -6.49 -11.84 16.87
C CYS A 293 -7.36 -10.74 16.24
N THR A 294 -7.77 -9.75 17.03
CA THR A 294 -8.63 -8.63 16.60
C THR A 294 -7.94 -7.81 15.52
N THR A 295 -6.68 -7.42 15.73
CA THR A 295 -5.93 -6.62 14.77
C THR A 295 -5.69 -7.38 13.46
N LYS A 296 -5.35 -8.68 13.52
CA LYS A 296 -5.15 -9.49 12.31
C LYS A 296 -6.45 -9.76 11.54
N HIS A 297 -7.60 -9.84 12.21
CA HIS A 297 -8.91 -9.82 11.55
C HIS A 297 -9.20 -8.45 10.92
N GLY A 298 -8.88 -7.36 11.61
CA GLY A 298 -9.05 -5.99 11.10
C GLY A 298 -8.25 -5.74 9.81
N VAL A 299 -7.01 -6.22 9.73
CA VAL A 299 -6.18 -6.13 8.51
C VAL A 299 -6.79 -6.94 7.36
N LEU A 300 -7.35 -8.13 7.63
CA LEU A 300 -8.08 -8.91 6.63
C LEU A 300 -9.32 -8.16 6.11
N GLY A 301 -10.09 -7.54 7.01
CA GLY A 301 -11.23 -6.70 6.65
C GLY A 301 -10.83 -5.49 5.81
N PHE A 302 -9.72 -4.83 6.16
CA PHE A 302 -9.17 -3.71 5.41
C PHE A 302 -8.81 -4.10 3.97
N MET A 303 -8.10 -5.22 3.76
CA MET A 303 -7.81 -5.72 2.41
C MET A 303 -9.08 -5.96 1.60
N ARG A 304 -10.07 -6.65 2.20
CA ARG A 304 -11.34 -6.96 1.52
C ARG A 304 -12.11 -5.70 1.12
N GLY A 305 -12.19 -4.71 2.00
CA GLY A 305 -12.86 -3.44 1.71
C GLY A 305 -12.15 -2.59 0.66
N LEU A 306 -10.83 -2.72 0.52
CA LEU A 306 -10.02 -1.96 -0.43
C LEU A 306 -9.91 -2.65 -1.81
N ALA A 307 -10.13 -3.97 -1.88
CA ALA A 307 -9.98 -4.75 -3.11
C ALA A 307 -10.84 -4.22 -4.27
N ILE A 308 -12.16 -4.08 -4.06
CA ILE A 308 -13.10 -3.67 -5.12
C ILE A 308 -12.75 -2.28 -5.67
N PRO A 309 -12.54 -1.24 -4.83
CA PRO A 309 -12.09 0.06 -5.34
C PRO A 309 -10.77 0.00 -6.12
N LEU A 310 -9.81 -0.85 -5.73
CA LEU A 310 -8.56 -0.99 -6.49
C LEU A 310 -8.78 -1.66 -7.84
N GLN A 311 -9.62 -2.69 -7.88
CA GLN A 311 -9.98 -3.37 -9.12
C GLN A 311 -10.71 -2.43 -10.10
N GLU A 312 -11.72 -1.69 -9.63
CA GLU A 312 -12.49 -0.78 -10.49
C GLU A 312 -11.66 0.40 -11.00
N ASN A 313 -10.80 0.98 -10.16
CA ASN A 313 -10.06 2.20 -10.50
C ASN A 313 -8.71 1.95 -11.17
N PHE A 314 -8.10 0.77 -10.95
CA PHE A 314 -6.70 0.52 -11.30
C PHE A 314 -6.43 -0.86 -11.87
N GLN A 315 -7.43 -1.62 -12.33
CA GLN A 315 -7.21 -2.84 -13.12
C GLN A 315 -7.90 -2.71 -14.47
N THR A 316 -7.27 -1.97 -15.38
CA THR A 316 -7.79 -1.82 -16.75
C THR A 316 -7.35 -2.99 -17.62
N LYS A 317 -8.31 -3.78 -18.12
CA LYS A 317 -8.06 -4.79 -19.16
C LYS A 317 -7.89 -4.09 -20.51
N THR A 318 -6.77 -3.40 -20.74
CA THR A 318 -6.43 -3.00 -22.10
C THR A 318 -5.81 -4.19 -22.81
N SER A 319 -6.48 -4.66 -23.86
CA SER A 319 -6.17 -5.83 -24.69
C SER A 319 -4.88 -5.74 -25.52
N THR A 320 -3.91 -4.95 -25.05
CA THR A 320 -2.60 -4.80 -25.68
C THR A 320 -1.53 -5.36 -24.73
N PRO A 321 -0.67 -6.30 -25.16
CA PRO A 321 0.50 -6.68 -24.38
C PRO A 321 1.32 -5.41 -24.07
N GLY A 322 1.44 -5.05 -22.79
CA GLY A 322 2.16 -3.86 -22.36
C GLY A 322 1.36 -2.55 -22.38
N GLY A 323 0.07 -2.56 -22.03
CA GLY A 323 -0.70 -1.37 -21.66
C GLY A 323 -1.58 -1.64 -20.44
N GLY A 324 -1.69 -0.69 -19.50
CA GLY A 324 -2.65 -0.75 -18.38
C GLY A 324 -2.07 -0.45 -17.00
N VAL A 325 -2.94 0.01 -16.10
CA VAL A 325 -2.64 0.14 -14.67
C VAL A 325 -3.10 -1.14 -13.97
N ASN A 326 -2.27 -1.67 -13.06
CA ASN A 326 -2.56 -2.84 -12.24
C ASN A 326 -2.06 -2.62 -10.80
N ILE A 327 -2.90 -2.07 -9.92
CA ILE A 327 -2.60 -1.98 -8.48
C ILE A 327 -3.31 -3.09 -7.73
N ARG A 328 -2.53 -3.86 -6.96
CA ARG A 328 -3.00 -5.05 -6.25
C ARG A 328 -2.76 -4.97 -4.76
N ILE A 329 -3.63 -5.64 -4.01
CA ILE A 329 -3.52 -5.81 -2.57
C ILE A 329 -3.80 -7.27 -2.22
N ASN A 330 -2.97 -7.86 -1.37
CA ASN A 330 -3.11 -9.24 -0.92
C ASN A 330 -2.64 -9.38 0.53
N CYS A 331 -2.96 -10.50 1.17
CA CYS A 331 -2.49 -10.84 2.51
C CYS A 331 -1.71 -12.14 2.53
N ILE A 332 -0.68 -12.19 3.37
CA ILE A 332 -0.14 -13.47 3.87
C ILE A 332 -0.83 -13.79 5.20
N ALA A 333 -1.15 -15.06 5.45
CA ALA A 333 -1.69 -15.54 6.70
C ALA A 333 -0.80 -16.67 7.25
N PRO A 334 0.32 -16.37 7.91
CA PRO A 334 1.23 -17.42 8.36
C PRO A 334 0.63 -18.21 9.53
N SER A 335 0.93 -19.51 9.58
CA SER A 335 0.84 -20.32 10.80
C SER A 335 2.07 -20.07 11.70
N TRP A 336 2.27 -20.90 12.72
CA TRP A 336 3.41 -20.85 13.63
C TRP A 336 4.74 -20.78 12.87
N THR A 337 5.46 -19.66 13.01
CA THR A 337 6.65 -19.33 12.22
C THR A 337 7.77 -18.87 13.15
N ARG A 338 8.98 -19.39 12.95
CA ARG A 338 10.18 -18.95 13.68
C ARG A 338 10.41 -17.46 13.47
N SER A 339 10.29 -16.68 14.55
CA SER A 339 10.39 -15.22 14.53
C SER A 339 10.61 -14.69 15.96
N GLY A 340 10.94 -13.40 16.10
CA GLY A 340 11.11 -12.77 17.41
C GLY A 340 9.84 -12.71 18.27
N MET A 341 8.66 -12.99 17.70
CA MET A 341 7.40 -13.09 18.46
C MET A 341 7.18 -14.45 19.13
N VAL A 342 7.95 -15.47 18.73
CA VAL A 342 7.72 -16.86 19.16
C VAL A 342 8.85 -17.34 20.05
N ASN A 343 8.50 -17.76 21.28
CA ASN A 343 9.44 -18.41 22.18
C ASN A 343 9.51 -19.92 21.86
N GLU A 344 10.47 -20.30 21.02
CA GLU A 344 10.67 -21.70 20.58
C GLU A 344 11.02 -22.63 21.75
N GLN A 345 11.78 -22.16 22.74
CA GLN A 345 12.12 -22.94 23.92
C GLN A 345 10.87 -23.26 24.76
N ALA A 346 9.98 -22.28 24.94
CA ALA A 346 8.72 -22.49 25.66
C ALA A 346 7.77 -23.42 24.88
N LEU A 347 7.71 -23.32 23.56
CA LEU A 347 6.94 -24.26 22.73
C LEU A 347 7.48 -25.69 22.85
N ALA A 348 8.80 -25.87 22.77
CA ALA A 348 9.45 -27.15 22.94
C ALA A 348 9.20 -27.74 24.34
N ALA A 349 9.28 -26.92 25.39
CA ALA A 349 8.97 -27.33 26.75
C ALA A 349 7.50 -27.77 26.92
N CYS A 350 6.58 -27.22 26.13
CA CYS A 350 5.18 -27.63 26.06
C CYS A 350 4.93 -28.83 25.11
N GLY A 351 5.96 -29.43 24.53
CA GLY A 351 5.85 -30.59 23.62
C GLY A 351 5.54 -30.25 22.16
N TYR A 352 5.62 -28.97 21.76
CA TYR A 352 5.36 -28.50 20.39
C TYR A 352 6.66 -28.24 19.63
N THR A 353 7.40 -29.29 19.28
CA THR A 353 8.69 -29.16 18.55
C THR A 353 8.52 -28.98 17.04
N ASP A 354 7.46 -29.54 16.46
CA ASP A 354 7.33 -29.67 14.99
C ASP A 354 6.30 -28.71 14.39
N VAL A 355 5.78 -27.78 15.20
CA VAL A 355 4.73 -26.83 14.75
C VAL A 355 5.28 -25.66 13.95
N LEU A 356 6.57 -25.37 14.09
CA LEU A 356 7.21 -24.20 13.52
C LEU A 356 7.65 -24.44 12.08
N GLN A 357 7.36 -23.48 11.20
CA GLN A 357 7.99 -23.34 9.90
C GLN A 357 9.03 -22.22 9.90
N ASP A 358 9.96 -22.25 8.95
CA ASP A 358 10.95 -21.19 8.78
C ASP A 358 10.33 -19.93 8.18
N ALA A 359 10.84 -18.77 8.59
CA ALA A 359 10.41 -17.48 8.08
C ALA A 359 10.55 -17.36 6.55
N GLU A 360 11.54 -18.05 5.96
CA GLU A 360 11.75 -18.10 4.52
C GLU A 360 10.56 -18.72 3.76
N VAL A 361 9.89 -19.73 4.34
CA VAL A 361 8.67 -20.31 3.76
C VAL A 361 7.62 -19.22 3.58
N VAL A 362 7.47 -18.37 4.58
CA VAL A 362 6.51 -17.26 4.55
C VAL A 362 6.96 -16.17 3.58
N ALA A 363 8.26 -15.86 3.53
CA ALA A 363 8.82 -14.89 2.58
C ALA A 363 8.47 -15.23 1.12
N ARG A 364 8.47 -16.51 0.74
CA ARG A 364 8.04 -16.95 -0.59
C ARG A 364 6.59 -16.57 -0.90
N SER A 365 5.70 -16.63 0.08
CA SER A 365 4.31 -16.17 -0.08
C SER A 365 4.19 -14.66 -0.29
N VAL A 366 5.09 -13.86 0.30
CA VAL A 366 5.16 -12.42 0.02
C VAL A 366 5.61 -12.17 -1.41
N ALA A 367 6.71 -12.82 -1.82
CA ALA A 367 7.29 -12.65 -3.14
C ALA A 367 6.33 -13.07 -4.27
N VAL A 368 5.61 -14.19 -4.13
CA VAL A 368 4.63 -14.61 -5.15
C VAL A 368 3.45 -13.65 -5.26
N LEU A 369 3.00 -13.06 -4.15
CA LEU A 369 1.93 -12.05 -4.15
C LEU A 369 2.39 -10.72 -4.79
N MET A 370 3.69 -10.43 -4.77
CA MET A 370 4.27 -9.31 -5.51
C MET A 370 4.42 -9.63 -7.00
N THR A 371 4.93 -10.82 -7.33
CA THR A 371 5.32 -11.19 -8.71
C THR A 371 4.14 -11.58 -9.60
N ASP A 372 3.19 -12.35 -9.07
CA ASP A 372 2.06 -12.86 -9.86
C ASP A 372 0.98 -11.78 -10.01
N GLU A 373 0.99 -11.14 -11.18
CA GLU A 373 0.07 -10.03 -11.51
C GLU A 373 -1.41 -10.41 -11.52
N LYS A 374 -1.74 -11.71 -11.50
CA LYS A 374 -3.12 -12.18 -11.42
C LYS A 374 -3.65 -12.20 -9.99
N ARG A 375 -2.77 -12.11 -8.98
CA ARG A 375 -3.16 -12.21 -7.57
C ARG A 375 -3.60 -10.87 -7.05
N HIS A 376 -4.89 -10.78 -6.82
CA HIS A 376 -5.56 -9.64 -6.20
C HIS A 376 -6.59 -10.15 -5.20
N ALA A 377 -6.67 -9.48 -4.05
CA ALA A 377 -7.58 -9.84 -2.96
C ALA A 377 -7.42 -11.29 -2.46
N GLN A 378 -6.23 -11.88 -2.60
CA GLN A 378 -5.95 -13.24 -2.13
C GLN A 378 -5.37 -13.24 -0.72
N VAL A 379 -5.63 -14.33 0.01
CA VAL A 379 -5.02 -14.61 1.31
C VAL A 379 -4.25 -15.92 1.21
N VAL A 380 -2.92 -15.84 1.27
CA VAL A 380 -2.06 -17.03 1.21
C VAL A 380 -1.80 -17.53 2.63
N TYR A 381 -2.49 -18.59 3.02
CA TYR A 381 -2.24 -19.31 4.27
C TYR A 381 -1.02 -20.22 4.09
N THR A 382 -0.04 -20.13 5.01
CA THR A 382 1.17 -20.95 4.97
C THR A 382 1.34 -21.78 6.23
N ARG A 383 1.59 -23.07 6.07
CA ARG A 383 1.89 -23.98 7.19
C ARG A 383 2.83 -25.09 6.74
N GLN A 384 3.97 -25.21 7.42
CA GLN A 384 4.95 -26.29 7.21
C GLN A 384 5.34 -26.46 5.72
N GLY A 385 5.62 -25.35 5.04
CA GLY A 385 6.07 -25.39 3.63
C GLY A 385 4.95 -25.47 2.60
N ARG A 386 3.68 -25.55 3.01
CA ARG A 386 2.52 -25.64 2.11
C ARG A 386 1.76 -24.32 2.06
N PHE A 387 1.18 -24.01 0.90
CA PHE A 387 0.53 -22.74 0.60
C PHE A 387 -0.90 -22.96 0.11
N TRP A 388 -1.85 -22.20 0.66
CA TRP A 388 -3.25 -22.24 0.22
C TRP A 388 -3.78 -20.83 -0.01
N GLU A 389 -4.46 -20.61 -1.13
CA GLU A 389 -5.36 -19.45 -1.26
C GLU A 389 -6.65 -19.80 -0.51
N VAL A 390 -6.97 -19.03 0.54
CA VAL A 390 -8.13 -19.32 1.40
C VAL A 390 -9.26 -18.30 1.28
N ASN A 391 -9.01 -17.11 0.73
CA ASN A 391 -10.00 -16.04 0.73
C ASN A 391 -11.17 -16.35 -0.20
N GLU A 392 -10.92 -16.93 -1.37
CA GLU A 392 -11.99 -17.28 -2.30
C GLU A 392 -12.94 -18.33 -1.72
N ALA A 393 -12.42 -19.26 -0.92
CA ALA A 393 -13.25 -20.26 -0.26
C ALA A 393 -14.22 -19.60 0.73
N PHE A 394 -13.76 -18.60 1.50
CA PHE A 394 -14.62 -17.82 2.38
C PHE A 394 -15.63 -16.97 1.59
N ALA A 395 -15.20 -16.35 0.49
CA ALA A 395 -16.07 -15.53 -0.35
C ALA A 395 -17.18 -16.36 -1.01
N ARG A 396 -16.87 -17.55 -1.53
CA ARG A 396 -17.87 -18.48 -2.08
C ARG A 396 -18.95 -18.83 -1.06
N LEU A 397 -18.52 -19.24 0.14
CA LEU A 397 -19.46 -19.57 1.22
C LEU A 397 -20.31 -18.36 1.64
N ALA A 398 -19.69 -17.17 1.74
CA ALA A 398 -20.42 -15.95 2.08
C ALA A 398 -21.47 -15.57 1.03
N ASN A 399 -21.11 -15.68 -0.25
CA ASN A 399 -22.01 -15.37 -1.37
C ASN A 399 -23.18 -16.37 -1.46
N GLU A 400 -22.93 -17.66 -1.19
CA GLU A 400 -23.98 -18.67 -1.10
C GLU A 400 -25.01 -18.36 0.00
N MET A 401 -24.58 -17.76 1.11
CA MET A 401 -25.48 -17.35 2.21
C MET A 401 -26.19 -16.02 1.95
N ALA A 402 -25.52 -15.05 1.33
CA ALA A 402 -26.05 -13.70 1.13
C ALA A 402 -27.17 -13.63 0.07
N GLY A 403 -27.25 -14.61 -0.83
CA GLY A 403 -28.23 -14.61 -1.92
C GLY A 403 -27.82 -13.70 -3.09
N PRO A 404 -28.74 -13.35 -4.00
CA PRO A 404 -28.41 -12.72 -5.28
C PRO A 404 -28.05 -11.23 -5.19
N LEU A 405 -28.39 -10.56 -4.09
CA LEU A 405 -28.12 -9.13 -3.91
C LEU A 405 -26.83 -8.93 -3.12
N SER A 406 -25.82 -8.32 -3.75
CA SER A 406 -24.57 -7.97 -3.07
C SER A 406 -24.74 -6.73 -2.21
N GLU A 407 -24.32 -6.80 -0.94
CA GLU A 407 -24.25 -5.66 -0.01
C GLU A 407 -23.41 -4.51 -0.59
N ASP A 408 -22.34 -4.83 -1.32
CA ASP A 408 -21.47 -3.84 -1.96
C ASP A 408 -22.20 -3.08 -3.08
N VAL A 409 -23.03 -3.77 -3.87
CA VAL A 409 -23.84 -3.14 -4.93
C VAL A 409 -24.86 -2.16 -4.32
N VAL A 410 -25.43 -2.51 -3.17
CA VAL A 410 -26.32 -1.61 -2.43
C VAL A 410 -25.55 -0.38 -1.94
N LEU A 411 -24.38 -0.58 -1.32
CA LEU A 411 -23.54 0.53 -0.87
C LEU A 411 -23.10 1.43 -2.04
N GLN A 412 -22.68 0.87 -3.16
CA GLN A 412 -22.30 1.59 -4.37
C GLN A 412 -23.47 2.44 -4.90
N SER A 413 -24.69 1.88 -4.90
CA SER A 413 -25.91 2.60 -5.29
C SER A 413 -26.21 3.78 -4.37
N LEU A 414 -26.06 3.60 -3.05
CA LEU A 414 -26.26 4.67 -2.06
C LEU A 414 -25.21 5.78 -2.19
N VAL A 415 -23.94 5.41 -2.40
CA VAL A 415 -22.85 6.36 -2.64
C VAL A 415 -23.11 7.17 -3.91
N LYS A 416 -23.49 6.51 -5.02
CA LYS A 416 -23.84 7.19 -6.27
C LYS A 416 -24.99 8.18 -6.07
N PHE A 417 -26.07 7.75 -5.42
CA PHE A 417 -27.20 8.61 -5.11
C PHE A 417 -26.79 9.83 -4.26
N ARG A 418 -25.95 9.64 -3.24
CA ARG A 418 -25.46 10.75 -2.40
C ARG A 418 -24.61 11.74 -3.20
N MET A 419 -23.75 11.25 -4.09
CA MET A 419 -22.92 12.10 -4.94
C MET A 419 -23.78 12.92 -5.92
N GLU A 420 -24.81 12.32 -6.51
CA GLU A 420 -25.78 13.04 -7.37
C GLU A 420 -26.54 14.12 -6.61
N MET A 421 -26.92 13.86 -5.35
CA MET A 421 -27.55 14.86 -4.49
C MET A 421 -26.62 16.03 -4.16
N LEU A 422 -25.37 15.75 -3.77
CA LEU A 422 -24.37 16.79 -3.51
C LEU A 422 -24.10 17.65 -4.76
N ALA A 423 -24.06 17.04 -5.94
CA ALA A 423 -23.91 17.76 -7.20
C ALA A 423 -25.10 18.69 -7.50
N LYS A 424 -26.33 18.24 -7.23
CA LYS A 424 -27.54 19.08 -7.35
C LYS A 424 -27.53 20.24 -6.36
N GLU A 425 -27.20 19.98 -5.09
CA GLU A 425 -27.08 21.02 -4.05
C GLU A 425 -26.02 22.07 -4.43
N ALA A 426 -24.87 21.64 -4.96
CA ALA A 426 -23.83 22.54 -5.43
C ALA A 426 -24.27 23.36 -6.65
N ALA A 427 -24.97 22.75 -7.62
CA ALA A 427 -25.50 23.44 -8.79
C ALA A 427 -26.58 24.48 -8.42
N GLU A 428 -27.49 24.13 -7.50
CA GLU A 428 -28.49 25.08 -6.99
C GLU A 428 -27.84 26.24 -6.24
N LYS A 429 -26.82 25.96 -5.42
CA LYS A 429 -26.04 27.00 -4.73
C LYS A 429 -25.36 27.93 -5.73
N ALA A 430 -24.67 27.38 -6.73
CA ALA A 430 -24.01 28.17 -7.77
C ALA A 430 -25.02 29.01 -8.58
N LYS A 431 -26.21 28.47 -8.87
CA LYS A 431 -27.28 29.22 -9.54
C LYS A 431 -27.76 30.40 -8.69
N LYS A 432 -28.01 30.19 -7.39
CA LYS A 432 -28.40 31.26 -6.46
C LYS A 432 -27.32 32.34 -6.31
N GLU A 433 -26.05 31.95 -6.27
CA GLU A 433 -24.92 32.88 -6.21
C GLU A 433 -24.77 33.69 -7.52
N ALA A 434 -25.01 33.07 -8.67
CA ALA A 434 -25.03 33.75 -9.97
C ALA A 434 -26.20 34.74 -10.09
N GLU A 435 -27.40 34.35 -9.64
CA GLU A 435 -28.59 35.22 -9.60
C GLU A 435 -28.38 36.40 -8.63
N ALA A 436 -27.78 36.17 -7.47
CA ALA A 436 -27.45 37.23 -6.51
C ALA A 436 -26.38 38.20 -7.06
N SER A 437 -25.41 37.69 -7.80
CA SER A 437 -24.37 38.52 -8.44
C SER A 437 -24.94 39.37 -9.60
N GLN A 438 -25.90 38.83 -10.36
CA GLN A 438 -26.59 39.57 -11.42
C GLN A 438 -27.47 40.72 -10.87
N GLN A 439 -28.14 40.50 -9.74
CA GLN A 439 -28.96 41.53 -9.07
C GLN A 439 -28.12 42.66 -8.46
N GLN A 440 -26.88 42.41 -8.05
CA GLN A 440 -25.94 43.45 -7.61
C GLN A 440 -25.37 44.29 -8.76
N THR A 441 -25.22 43.71 -9.96
CA THR A 441 -24.80 44.48 -11.15
C THR A 441 -25.92 45.33 -11.78
N GLU A 442 -27.20 44.97 -11.63
CA GLU A 442 -28.33 45.76 -12.14
C GLU A 442 -28.71 46.96 -11.23
N THR A 443 -28.23 47.00 -9.98
CA THR A 443 -28.49 48.11 -9.05
C THR A 443 -27.41 49.20 -9.05
N ALA A 444 -26.34 49.05 -9.83
CA ALA A 444 -25.30 50.07 -10.00
C ALA A 444 -25.51 50.90 -11.29
N ALA A 445 -26.43 51.86 -11.25
CA ALA A 445 -26.49 52.96 -12.24
C ALA A 445 -25.57 54.13 -11.81
N PRO A 446 -24.98 54.91 -12.74
CA PRO A 446 -23.87 55.81 -12.44
C PRO A 446 -24.36 57.06 -11.68
N ALA A 447 -23.73 57.36 -10.54
CA ALA A 447 -23.90 58.64 -9.87
C ALA A 447 -23.20 59.74 -10.69
N THR A 448 -23.99 60.67 -11.21
CA THR A 448 -23.53 61.94 -11.77
C THR A 448 -22.93 62.82 -10.68
N GLU A 449 -21.77 63.38 -11.02
CA GLU A 449 -20.99 64.34 -10.26
C GLU A 449 -21.68 65.73 -10.30
N GLU A 450 -22.29 66.16 -9.20
CA GLU A 450 -22.55 67.58 -8.95
C GLU A 450 -22.08 67.95 -7.53
N ALA A 451 -21.08 68.83 -7.50
CA ALA A 451 -20.47 69.37 -6.31
C ALA A 451 -21.39 70.41 -5.64
N GLN A 452 -21.75 70.22 -4.37
CA GLN A 452 -22.16 71.30 -3.48
C GLN A 452 -21.64 71.11 -2.05
N VAL A 453 -20.60 71.89 -1.75
CA VAL A 453 -20.32 72.68 -0.53
C VAL A 453 -20.79 72.12 0.83
N GLN A 454 -19.82 71.70 1.64
CA GLN A 454 -19.92 71.52 3.11
C GLN A 454 -20.13 72.88 3.83
N PRO A 455 -20.69 72.84 5.05
CA PRO A 455 -19.78 73.04 6.18
C PRO A 455 -19.94 72.04 7.33
N GLN A 456 -18.83 71.92 8.07
CA GLN A 456 -18.57 71.09 9.24
C GLN A 456 -19.47 71.39 10.45
N ALA A 457 -19.69 70.38 11.30
CA ALA A 457 -19.65 70.51 12.76
C ALA A 457 -19.55 69.13 13.44
N ASP A 458 -18.39 68.87 14.04
CA ASP A 458 -18.12 68.40 15.41
C ASP A 458 -19.01 67.35 16.11
N GLY A 459 -18.32 66.37 16.72
CA GLY A 459 -18.62 65.93 18.09
C GLY A 459 -18.72 64.42 18.33
N ASP A 460 -17.77 63.89 19.12
CA ASP A 460 -17.82 62.81 20.14
C ASP A 460 -18.99 61.79 20.08
N GLY A 461 -18.82 60.48 20.29
CA GLY A 461 -17.82 59.73 21.02
C GLY A 461 -18.51 58.51 21.68
N ASN A 462 -17.79 57.39 21.75
CA ASN A 462 -17.96 56.23 22.63
C ASN A 462 -19.23 55.33 22.58
N ASN A 463 -19.03 54.03 22.30
CA ASN A 463 -19.11 52.99 23.34
C ASN A 463 -18.67 51.57 22.87
N ASP A 464 -17.94 50.95 23.80
CA ASP A 464 -17.33 49.62 23.98
C ASP A 464 -18.20 48.35 23.72
N ILE A 465 -17.70 47.30 23.01
CA ILE A 465 -17.11 45.98 23.46
C ILE A 465 -18.13 44.79 23.48
N PRO A 466 -17.81 43.46 23.28
CA PRO A 466 -16.63 42.73 22.74
C PRO A 466 -16.89 41.61 21.67
N ASP A 467 -15.78 41.14 21.10
CA ASP A 467 -15.51 39.93 20.28
C ASP A 467 -15.79 38.54 20.90
N GLN A 468 -16.10 37.57 20.02
CA GLN A 468 -15.72 36.13 20.06
C GLN A 468 -15.48 35.61 18.61
N PRO A 469 -14.60 34.60 18.39
CA PRO A 469 -13.91 34.39 17.11
C PRO A 469 -14.60 33.43 16.12
N ASP A 470 -14.33 33.68 14.84
CA ASP A 470 -14.86 33.00 13.65
C ASP A 470 -13.96 31.81 13.20
N GLN A 471 -14.58 30.69 12.85
CA GLN A 471 -13.97 29.56 12.15
C GLN A 471 -14.71 29.35 10.81
N SER A 472 -14.11 29.73 9.68
CA SER A 472 -14.29 29.04 8.38
C SER A 472 -13.58 29.73 7.21
N THR A 473 -12.29 29.46 7.02
CA THR A 473 -11.60 29.79 5.75
C THR A 473 -10.58 28.70 5.39
N ALA A 474 -11.06 27.57 4.86
CA ALA A 474 -10.17 26.57 4.26
C ALA A 474 -10.75 25.80 3.06
N THR A 475 -12.05 25.91 2.75
CA THR A 475 -12.70 25.04 1.73
C THR A 475 -12.92 25.67 0.36
N GLN A 476 -12.47 26.90 0.10
CA GLN A 476 -12.77 27.60 -1.16
C GLN A 476 -11.69 27.50 -2.25
N GLN A 477 -10.50 26.96 -1.98
CA GLN A 477 -9.39 26.98 -2.95
C GLN A 477 -9.24 25.73 -3.83
N GLU A 478 -9.96 24.64 -3.55
CA GLU A 478 -9.79 23.37 -4.28
C GLU A 478 -10.87 23.07 -5.35
N ALA A 479 -12.01 23.78 -5.34
CA ALA A 479 -13.15 23.48 -6.22
C ALA A 479 -13.08 24.12 -7.62
N LYS A 480 -12.23 25.13 -7.82
CA LYS A 480 -12.18 25.95 -9.05
C LYS A 480 -11.72 25.20 -10.32
N PRO A 481 -10.70 24.32 -10.29
CA PRO A 481 -10.23 23.65 -11.52
C PRO A 481 -11.13 22.51 -12.01
N ILE A 482 -12.05 22.00 -11.17
CA ILE A 482 -12.99 20.92 -11.54
C ILE A 482 -14.19 21.49 -12.33
N LEU A 483 -14.68 22.67 -11.93
CA LEU A 483 -15.78 23.37 -12.60
C LEU A 483 -15.41 23.84 -14.03
N GLU A 484 -14.14 24.14 -14.27
CA GLU A 484 -13.67 24.60 -15.58
C GLU A 484 -13.52 23.45 -16.60
N LYS A 485 -13.31 22.21 -16.14
CA LYS A 485 -13.34 21.00 -16.98
C LYS A 485 -14.75 20.59 -17.39
N LEU A 486 -15.72 20.68 -16.48
CA LEU A 486 -17.12 20.29 -16.76
C LEU A 486 -17.86 21.26 -17.70
N ARG A 487 -17.39 22.51 -17.81
CA ARG A 487 -17.99 23.52 -18.70
C ARG A 487 -17.71 23.29 -20.19
N ASN A 488 -16.67 22.53 -20.53
CA ASN A 488 -16.22 22.37 -21.92
C ASN A 488 -16.76 21.10 -22.62
N ASP A 489 -17.54 20.25 -21.93
CA ASP A 489 -17.98 18.92 -22.42
C ASP A 489 -19.51 18.78 -22.63
N GLU A 490 -20.28 19.86 -22.79
CA GLU A 490 -21.71 19.75 -23.17
C GLU A 490 -21.89 19.46 -24.68
N PRO A 491 -22.60 18.39 -25.10
CA PRO A 491 -22.85 18.11 -26.50
C PRO A 491 -24.02 18.96 -27.06
N GLN A 492 -23.86 19.40 -28.32
CA GLN A 492 -24.83 20.21 -29.06
C GLN A 492 -26.18 19.49 -29.27
N PRO A 493 -27.31 20.24 -29.37
CA PRO A 493 -28.68 19.71 -29.22
C PRO A 493 -29.13 18.63 -30.21
N GLU A 494 -28.50 18.48 -31.38
CA GLU A 494 -28.88 17.47 -32.38
C GLU A 494 -28.49 16.03 -31.98
N GLN A 495 -27.51 15.83 -31.09
CA GLN A 495 -27.09 14.47 -30.66
C GLN A 495 -27.95 13.88 -29.52
N ALA A 496 -28.88 14.65 -28.97
CA ALA A 496 -29.72 14.22 -27.85
C ALA A 496 -30.93 13.37 -28.30
N GLU A 497 -31.44 13.55 -29.52
CA GLU A 497 -32.56 12.76 -30.05
C GLU A 497 -32.11 11.37 -30.54
N GLU A 498 -30.91 11.27 -31.12
CA GLU A 498 -30.34 9.99 -31.57
C GLU A 498 -30.02 9.05 -30.39
N LYS A 499 -29.51 9.59 -29.26
CA LYS A 499 -29.29 8.83 -28.02
C LYS A 499 -30.58 8.37 -27.35
N LYS A 500 -31.69 9.10 -27.52
CA LYS A 500 -33.01 8.70 -27.00
C LYS A 500 -33.59 7.52 -27.79
N ALA A 501 -33.37 7.48 -29.10
CA ALA A 501 -33.76 6.36 -29.95
C ALA A 501 -32.91 5.11 -29.67
N GLN A 502 -31.58 5.25 -29.51
CA GLN A 502 -30.69 4.15 -29.15
C GLN A 502 -30.96 3.58 -27.75
N ASN A 503 -31.29 4.41 -26.76
CA ASN A 503 -31.68 3.92 -25.43
C ASN A 503 -33.00 3.14 -25.46
N GLY A 504 -33.96 3.53 -26.32
CA GLY A 504 -35.20 2.79 -26.52
C GLY A 504 -35.00 1.41 -27.17
N GLU A 505 -34.05 1.29 -28.11
CA GLU A 505 -33.67 -0.01 -28.69
C GLU A 505 -32.95 -0.90 -27.67
N VAL A 506 -32.07 -0.34 -26.83
CA VAL A 506 -31.37 -1.08 -25.77
C VAL A 506 -32.33 -1.58 -24.69
N GLU A 507 -33.31 -0.75 -24.28
CA GLU A 507 -34.36 -1.19 -23.35
C GLU A 507 -35.25 -2.30 -23.95
N GLY A 508 -35.57 -2.22 -25.25
CA GLY A 508 -36.30 -3.27 -25.96
C GLY A 508 -35.51 -4.59 -26.07
N GLN A 509 -34.19 -4.52 -26.26
CA GLN A 509 -33.30 -5.68 -26.30
C GLN A 509 -33.16 -6.34 -24.92
N ILE A 510 -33.02 -5.55 -23.85
CA ILE A 510 -32.94 -6.07 -22.47
C ILE A 510 -34.25 -6.76 -22.07
N SER A 511 -35.40 -6.19 -22.46
CA SER A 511 -36.71 -6.79 -22.17
C SER A 511 -36.93 -8.12 -22.91
N ASN A 512 -36.44 -8.24 -24.15
CA ASN A 512 -36.47 -9.50 -24.91
C ASN A 512 -35.54 -10.57 -24.35
N VAL A 513 -34.36 -10.20 -23.82
CA VAL A 513 -33.44 -11.15 -23.18
C VAL A 513 -34.04 -11.69 -21.87
N LEU A 514 -34.65 -10.82 -21.06
CA LEU A 514 -35.36 -11.22 -19.84
C LEU A 514 -36.54 -12.15 -20.13
N ALA A 515 -37.31 -11.89 -21.19
CA ALA A 515 -38.40 -12.76 -21.62
C ALA A 515 -37.90 -14.14 -22.12
N GLN A 516 -36.75 -14.19 -22.80
CA GLN A 516 -36.13 -15.44 -23.24
C GLN A 516 -35.55 -16.27 -22.10
N GLU A 517 -35.00 -15.64 -21.05
CA GLU A 517 -34.55 -16.36 -19.85
C GLU A 517 -35.72 -16.91 -19.03
N GLN A 518 -36.79 -16.13 -18.85
CA GLN A 518 -38.00 -16.61 -18.18
C GLN A 518 -38.67 -17.77 -18.93
N ALA A 519 -38.59 -17.79 -20.26
CA ALA A 519 -39.07 -18.92 -21.06
C ALA A 519 -38.17 -20.17 -20.94
N LYS A 520 -36.85 -20.01 -20.72
CA LYS A 520 -35.93 -21.13 -20.46
C LYS A 520 -36.15 -21.75 -19.08
N ASP A 521 -36.40 -20.92 -18.07
CA ASP A 521 -36.71 -21.39 -16.71
C ASP A 521 -38.05 -22.14 -16.65
N ALA A 522 -39.04 -21.74 -17.44
CA ALA A 522 -40.31 -22.46 -17.57
C ALA A 522 -40.17 -23.83 -18.26
N VAL A 523 -39.19 -24.01 -19.15
CA VAL A 523 -38.89 -25.30 -19.81
C VAL A 523 -38.01 -26.20 -18.94
N ALA A 524 -37.21 -25.62 -18.03
CA ALA A 524 -36.45 -26.39 -17.04
C ALA A 524 -37.30 -26.86 -15.84
N ALA A 525 -38.45 -26.23 -15.62
CA ALA A 525 -39.40 -26.56 -14.54
C ALA A 525 -40.54 -27.52 -14.96
N ALA A 526 -40.62 -27.90 -16.24
CA ALA A 526 -41.56 -28.89 -16.79
C ALA A 526 -40.80 -30.16 -17.21
#